data_AF-A0A945U081-F1
#
_entry.id   AF-A0A945U081-F1
#
_cell.length_a   1.000
_cell.length_b   1.000
_cell.length_c   1.000
_cell.angle_alpha   90.00
_cell.angle_beta   90.00
_cell.angle_gamma   90.00
#
_symmetry.space_group_name_H-M   'P 1'
#
loop_
_entity.id
_entity.type
_entity.pdbx_description
1 polymer ?
#
loop_
_entity_poly.entity_id
_entity_poly.type
_entity_poly.pdbx_seq_one_letter_code
_entity_poly.pdbx_strand_id
1 'polypeptide(L)'
;SMEQALAESPKDRPIGVLVELGIAHGRTGCRTAEEAIEVARLVRSSQRLSLLGVEGYEGVIHSTGEEYSGVDEFLWQIRKLATQLDDLELFDHLDEIIVTAGGSMFPDRVVSILGSNWDMSKPTRLVIRPGCYVTHDSVLYSDSGPFGRRVPMDAYPSLCAALHVWSFVVSKPEPDIVILGFGKRDASFDIDLPTPIIIRRDQWVRGVNGELEVFALDDQHAYVRVEEGFEIAVGDIVGCGISHPCTTFDRWRAIPLVNDNFDVVGLIRTFF
;
A
#
# COMPACT_ATOMS: atom_id res chain seq x y z
N SER A 1 -24.45 -18.53 2.91
CA SER A 1 -24.47 -17.10 2.52
C SER A 1 -24.26 -16.23 3.75
N MET A 2 -23.93 -14.94 3.59
CA MET A 2 -23.85 -14.01 4.74
C MET A 2 -25.16 -13.99 5.54
N GLU A 3 -26.31 -14.05 4.86
CA GLU A 3 -27.62 -14.12 5.50
C GLU A 3 -27.75 -15.31 6.48
N GLN A 4 -27.27 -16.49 6.08
CA GLN A 4 -27.27 -17.68 6.93
C GLN A 4 -26.33 -17.53 8.13
N ALA A 5 -25.16 -16.92 7.93
CA ALA A 5 -24.21 -16.65 9.02
C ALA A 5 -24.75 -15.61 10.02
N LEU A 6 -25.63 -14.70 9.56
CA LEU A 6 -26.23 -13.63 10.36
C LEU A 6 -27.64 -13.98 10.87
N ALA A 7 -28.09 -15.23 10.69
CA ALA A 7 -29.44 -15.65 11.05
C ALA A 7 -29.80 -15.35 12.51
N GLU A 8 -28.83 -15.50 13.42
CA GLU A 8 -28.98 -15.27 14.87
C GLU A 8 -28.65 -13.84 15.33
N SER A 9 -28.19 -12.97 14.43
CA SER A 9 -27.86 -11.57 14.80
C SER A 9 -29.12 -10.76 15.17
N PRO A 10 -29.02 -9.53 15.69
CA PRO A 10 -30.16 -8.59 15.82
C PRO A 10 -30.57 -7.94 14.49
N LYS A 11 -31.89 -7.78 14.23
CA LYS A 11 -32.43 -7.32 12.92
C LYS A 11 -32.42 -5.81 12.76
N ASP A 12 -32.42 -5.12 13.89
CA ASP A 12 -32.38 -3.68 14.05
C ASP A 12 -30.97 -3.08 13.85
N ARG A 13 -29.96 -3.93 13.64
CA ARG A 13 -28.58 -3.51 13.41
C ARG A 13 -27.99 -4.20 12.17
N PRO A 14 -28.44 -3.83 10.96
CA PRO A 14 -27.91 -4.41 9.74
C PRO A 14 -26.42 -4.10 9.57
N ILE A 15 -25.69 -5.03 8.98
CA ILE A 15 -24.29 -4.85 8.61
C ILE A 15 -24.22 -4.11 7.28
N GLY A 16 -23.51 -2.99 7.27
CA GLY A 16 -23.21 -2.24 6.05
C GLY A 16 -22.27 -3.03 5.14
N VAL A 17 -22.65 -3.16 3.87
CA VAL A 17 -21.86 -3.85 2.84
C VAL A 17 -21.69 -2.98 1.60
N LEU A 18 -20.62 -3.23 0.86
CA LEU A 18 -20.36 -2.64 -0.44
C LEU A 18 -20.33 -3.76 -1.49
N VAL A 19 -20.91 -3.51 -2.66
CA VAL A 19 -20.75 -4.44 -3.78
C VAL A 19 -19.41 -4.18 -4.45
N GLU A 20 -18.54 -5.19 -4.47
CA GLU A 20 -17.24 -5.11 -5.13
C GLU A 20 -17.39 -5.41 -6.63
N LEU A 21 -16.96 -4.47 -7.47
CA LEU A 21 -16.69 -4.73 -8.89
C LEU A 21 -15.22 -5.15 -9.04
N GLY A 22 -15.00 -6.24 -9.75
CA GLY A 22 -13.68 -6.79 -10.03
C GLY A 22 -13.43 -6.98 -11.51
N ILE A 23 -12.22 -7.40 -11.85
CA ILE A 23 -11.75 -7.59 -13.22
C ILE A 23 -11.57 -9.07 -13.50
N ALA A 24 -11.83 -9.50 -14.74
CA ALA A 24 -11.56 -10.86 -15.18
C ALA A 24 -10.11 -11.25 -14.91
N HIS A 25 -9.90 -12.46 -14.37
CA HIS A 25 -8.59 -12.96 -13.95
C HIS A 25 -7.86 -12.09 -12.91
N GLY A 26 -8.54 -11.12 -12.28
CA GLY A 26 -8.05 -10.37 -11.14
C GLY A 26 -8.25 -11.14 -9.83
N ARG A 27 -8.64 -10.41 -8.78
CA ARG A 27 -8.86 -10.96 -7.42
C ARG A 27 -10.35 -11.29 -7.18
N THR A 28 -11.01 -10.56 -6.29
CA THR A 28 -12.40 -10.70 -5.86
C THR A 28 -13.32 -9.80 -6.71
N GLY A 29 -14.61 -9.69 -6.34
CA GLY A 29 -15.60 -8.85 -7.03
C GLY A 29 -16.41 -9.52 -8.15
N CYS A 30 -17.58 -8.95 -8.44
CA CYS A 30 -18.38 -9.30 -9.62
C CYS A 30 -17.63 -8.94 -10.91
N ARG A 31 -17.79 -9.73 -11.98
CA ARG A 31 -17.11 -9.50 -13.28
C ARG A 31 -17.93 -8.66 -14.23
N THR A 32 -19.23 -8.56 -13.98
CA THR A 32 -20.16 -7.77 -14.78
C THR A 32 -21.04 -6.91 -13.90
N ALA A 33 -21.63 -5.88 -14.49
CA ALA A 33 -22.61 -5.04 -13.81
C ALA A 33 -23.88 -5.84 -13.45
N GLU A 34 -24.27 -6.79 -14.29
CA GLU A 34 -25.44 -7.65 -14.08
C GLU A 34 -25.27 -8.52 -12.83
N GLU A 35 -24.11 -9.16 -12.67
CA GLU A 35 -23.78 -9.92 -11.47
C GLU A 35 -23.81 -9.03 -10.22
N ALA A 36 -23.23 -7.83 -10.31
CA ALA A 36 -23.22 -6.87 -9.20
C ALA A 36 -24.63 -6.39 -8.81
N ILE A 37 -25.50 -6.16 -9.79
CA ILE A 37 -26.91 -5.80 -9.58
C ILE A 37 -27.67 -6.94 -8.92
N GLU A 38 -27.42 -8.20 -9.30
CA GLU A 38 -28.03 -9.36 -8.65
C GLU A 38 -27.63 -9.46 -7.18
N VAL A 39 -26.34 -9.28 -6.87
CA VAL A 39 -25.85 -9.23 -5.48
C VAL A 39 -26.50 -8.06 -4.72
N ALA A 40 -26.58 -6.87 -5.32
CA ALA A 40 -27.21 -5.71 -4.70
C ALA A 40 -28.71 -5.95 -4.38
N ARG A 41 -29.45 -6.62 -5.27
CA ARG A 41 -30.86 -7.00 -5.02
C ARG A 41 -30.99 -7.99 -3.87
N LEU A 42 -30.08 -8.97 -3.77
CA LEU A 42 -30.05 -9.89 -2.64
C LEU A 42 -29.82 -9.14 -1.32
N VAL A 43 -28.86 -8.21 -1.29
CA VAL A 43 -28.63 -7.34 -0.13
C VAL A 43 -29.87 -6.50 0.20
N ARG A 44 -30.50 -5.87 -0.80
CA ARG A 44 -31.71 -5.05 -0.62
C ARG A 44 -32.88 -5.82 0.00
N SER A 45 -33.00 -7.11 -0.32
CA SER A 45 -34.04 -7.98 0.25
C SER A 45 -33.74 -8.50 1.67
N SER A 46 -32.52 -8.27 2.18
CA SER A 46 -32.10 -8.71 3.51
C SER A 46 -32.60 -7.78 4.61
N GLN A 47 -32.93 -8.33 5.77
CA GLN A 47 -33.16 -7.57 7.01
C GLN A 47 -31.88 -7.44 7.87
N ARG A 48 -30.77 -8.00 7.38
CA ARG A 48 -29.49 -8.13 8.10
C ARG A 48 -28.36 -7.36 7.45
N LEU A 49 -28.53 -6.98 6.19
CA LEU A 49 -27.54 -6.29 5.40
C LEU A 49 -28.11 -4.96 4.93
N SER A 50 -27.24 -3.96 4.80
CA SER A 50 -27.57 -2.67 4.23
C SER A 50 -26.54 -2.37 3.13
N LEU A 51 -27.02 -2.15 1.91
CA LEU A 51 -26.15 -1.79 0.79
C LEU A 51 -25.74 -0.32 0.94
N LEU A 52 -24.47 -0.07 1.24
CA LEU A 52 -23.95 1.28 1.47
C LEU A 52 -23.33 1.92 0.23
N GLY A 53 -23.05 1.14 -0.81
CA GLY A 53 -22.26 1.63 -1.93
C GLY A 53 -21.55 0.56 -2.77
N VAL A 54 -20.55 1.03 -3.52
CA VAL A 54 -19.74 0.24 -4.46
C VAL A 54 -18.26 0.36 -4.11
N GLU A 55 -17.55 -0.75 -4.23
CA GLU A 55 -16.10 -0.81 -4.06
C GLU A 55 -15.42 -1.41 -5.30
N GLY A 56 -14.17 -1.05 -5.53
CA GLY A 56 -13.28 -1.76 -6.44
C GLY A 56 -11.82 -1.53 -6.08
N TYR A 57 -10.92 -2.34 -6.63
CA TYR A 57 -9.48 -2.22 -6.39
C TYR A 57 -8.72 -2.23 -7.72
N GLU A 58 -8.33 -1.05 -8.18
CA GLU A 58 -7.66 -0.83 -9.47
C GLU A 58 -6.21 -1.30 -9.48
N GLY A 59 -5.58 -1.48 -8.31
CA GLY A 59 -4.19 -1.92 -8.18
C GLY A 59 -3.90 -3.35 -8.66
N VAL A 60 -4.92 -4.13 -9.05
CA VAL A 60 -4.73 -5.42 -9.73
C VAL A 60 -4.39 -5.27 -11.22
N ILE A 61 -4.59 -4.07 -11.78
CA ILE A 61 -4.27 -3.78 -13.18
C ILE A 61 -2.77 -3.54 -13.26
N HIS A 62 -2.03 -4.56 -13.68
CA HIS A 62 -0.61 -4.43 -13.99
C HIS A 62 -0.45 -3.67 -15.32
N SER A 63 -0.41 -2.34 -15.26
CA SER A 63 -0.07 -1.52 -16.43
C SER A 63 1.45 -1.56 -16.66
N THR A 64 1.91 -2.36 -17.61
CA THR A 64 3.29 -2.25 -18.12
C THR A 64 3.33 -1.14 -19.17
N GLY A 65 3.84 0.04 -18.81
CA GLY A 65 4.03 1.17 -19.75
C GLY A 65 3.19 2.41 -19.43
N GLU A 66 3.08 3.31 -20.40
CA GLU A 66 2.40 4.62 -20.27
C GLU A 66 0.86 4.57 -20.46
N GLU A 67 0.29 3.41 -20.84
CA GLU A 67 -1.15 3.29 -21.07
C GLU A 67 -1.93 3.01 -19.78
N TYR A 68 -2.44 4.08 -19.17
CA TYR A 68 -3.37 4.05 -18.03
C TYR A 68 -4.83 3.79 -18.41
N SER A 69 -5.11 3.50 -19.69
CA SER A 69 -6.46 3.35 -20.25
C SER A 69 -7.29 2.30 -19.50
N GLY A 70 -6.68 1.18 -19.12
CA GLY A 70 -7.36 0.12 -18.37
C GLY A 70 -7.78 0.53 -16.96
N VAL A 71 -6.99 1.38 -16.29
CA VAL A 71 -7.31 1.89 -14.94
C VAL A 71 -8.49 2.85 -15.04
N ASP A 72 -8.45 3.80 -15.98
CA ASP A 72 -9.55 4.75 -16.16
C ASP A 72 -10.85 4.06 -16.57
N GLU A 73 -10.78 3.10 -17.50
CA GLU A 73 -11.94 2.32 -17.93
C GLU A 73 -12.58 1.60 -16.74
N PHE A 74 -11.78 0.95 -15.90
CA PHE A 74 -12.27 0.28 -14.71
C PHE A 74 -12.91 1.25 -13.70
N LEU A 75 -12.31 2.42 -13.47
CA LEU A 75 -12.88 3.46 -12.61
C LEU A 75 -14.22 3.98 -13.16
N TRP A 76 -14.34 4.16 -14.48
CA TRP A 76 -15.61 4.51 -15.12
C TRP A 76 -16.66 3.40 -15.01
N GLN A 77 -16.26 2.12 -15.03
CA GLN A 77 -17.17 1.00 -14.78
C GLN A 77 -17.70 1.00 -13.34
N ILE A 78 -16.85 1.29 -12.34
CA ILE A 78 -17.29 1.50 -10.95
C ILE A 78 -18.32 2.63 -10.88
N ARG A 79 -18.02 3.78 -11.53
CA ARG A 79 -18.95 4.92 -11.59
C ARG A 79 -20.29 4.55 -12.18
N LYS A 80 -20.26 3.89 -13.34
CA LYS A 80 -21.47 3.45 -14.05
C LYS A 80 -22.29 2.49 -13.20
N LEU A 81 -21.65 1.52 -12.55
CA LEU A 81 -22.34 0.58 -11.66
C LEU A 81 -23.04 1.31 -10.51
N ALA A 82 -22.35 2.23 -9.83
CA ALA A 82 -22.95 2.98 -8.73
C ALA A 82 -24.19 3.78 -9.19
N THR A 83 -24.13 4.46 -10.33
CA THR A 83 -25.30 5.14 -10.92
C THR A 83 -26.42 4.16 -11.27
N GLN A 84 -26.11 3.01 -11.88
CA GLN A 84 -27.12 2.00 -12.21
C GLN A 84 -27.82 1.42 -10.97
N LEU A 85 -27.10 1.23 -9.86
CA LEU A 85 -27.70 0.78 -8.60
C LEU A 85 -28.63 1.83 -7.99
N ASP A 86 -28.28 3.11 -8.14
CA ASP A 86 -29.10 4.24 -7.69
C ASP A 86 -30.36 4.44 -8.54
N ASP A 87 -30.23 4.38 -9.87
CA ASP A 87 -31.37 4.41 -10.82
C ASP A 87 -32.38 3.27 -10.56
N LEU A 88 -31.90 2.13 -10.05
CA LEU A 88 -32.71 0.98 -9.66
C LEU A 88 -33.26 1.07 -8.23
N GLU A 89 -33.02 2.19 -7.53
CA GLU A 89 -33.44 2.44 -6.14
C GLU A 89 -32.99 1.35 -5.16
N LEU A 90 -31.79 0.79 -5.39
CA LEU A 90 -31.23 -0.31 -4.57
C LEU A 90 -30.52 0.19 -3.31
N PHE A 91 -30.16 1.47 -3.25
CA PHE A 91 -29.72 2.11 -2.01
C PHE A 91 -30.94 2.54 -1.20
N ASP A 92 -31.01 2.10 0.06
CA ASP A 92 -32.16 2.37 0.92
C ASP A 92 -31.75 3.02 2.23
N HIS A 93 -32.51 4.05 2.64
CA HIS A 93 -32.33 4.75 3.91
C HIS A 93 -30.90 5.26 4.17
N LEU A 94 -30.19 5.70 3.12
CA LEU A 94 -28.87 6.31 3.25
C LEU A 94 -28.91 7.84 3.19
N ASP A 95 -28.05 8.46 3.99
CA ASP A 95 -27.75 9.90 3.91
C ASP A 95 -26.71 10.19 2.80
N GLU A 96 -25.81 9.24 2.53
CA GLU A 96 -24.78 9.29 1.49
C GLU A 96 -24.52 7.91 0.89
N ILE A 97 -24.07 7.87 -0.37
CA ILE A 97 -23.66 6.64 -1.05
C ILE A 97 -22.14 6.58 -1.10
N ILE A 98 -21.56 5.47 -0.64
CA ILE A 98 -20.11 5.29 -0.60
C ILE A 98 -19.62 4.76 -1.95
N VAL A 99 -18.61 5.40 -2.52
CA VAL A 99 -17.83 4.82 -3.62
C VAL A 99 -16.39 4.78 -3.17
N THR A 100 -15.76 3.62 -3.27
CA THR A 100 -14.39 3.46 -2.77
C THR A 100 -13.48 2.69 -3.70
N ALA A 101 -12.29 3.24 -3.92
CA ALA A 101 -11.22 2.63 -4.70
C ALA A 101 -9.89 2.62 -3.93
N GLY A 102 -8.86 1.95 -4.46
CA GLY A 102 -7.55 1.84 -3.82
C GLY A 102 -6.89 3.21 -3.66
N GLY A 103 -6.35 3.77 -4.73
CA GLY A 103 -5.72 5.09 -4.71
C GLY A 103 -4.33 5.11 -4.07
N SER A 104 -3.64 3.97 -3.97
CA SER A 104 -2.20 3.93 -3.60
C SER A 104 -1.34 4.34 -4.80
N MET A 105 -1.47 3.60 -5.90
CA MET A 105 -0.69 3.85 -7.11
C MET A 105 -1.33 4.96 -7.94
N PHE A 106 -2.66 4.99 -8.09
CA PHE A 106 -3.36 5.92 -8.98
C PHE A 106 -4.34 6.90 -8.27
N PRO A 107 -3.95 7.56 -7.15
CA PRO A 107 -4.87 8.47 -6.44
C PRO A 107 -5.38 9.60 -7.32
N ASP A 108 -4.54 10.12 -8.22
CA ASP A 108 -4.88 11.18 -9.16
C ASP A 108 -6.01 10.77 -10.11
N ARG A 109 -5.94 9.55 -10.67
CA ARG A 109 -6.99 9.01 -11.55
C ARG A 109 -8.28 8.73 -10.78
N VAL A 110 -8.16 8.13 -9.60
CA VAL A 110 -9.30 7.84 -8.72
C VAL A 110 -10.07 9.12 -8.37
N VAL A 111 -9.37 10.16 -7.93
CA VAL A 111 -10.00 11.46 -7.60
C VAL A 111 -10.59 12.12 -8.85
N SER A 112 -9.89 12.08 -9.98
CA SER A 112 -10.36 12.68 -11.22
C SER A 112 -11.66 12.04 -11.74
N ILE A 113 -11.84 10.73 -11.59
CA ILE A 113 -12.97 9.99 -12.16
C ILE A 113 -14.09 9.79 -11.15
N LEU A 114 -13.78 9.59 -9.86
CA LEU A 114 -14.77 9.26 -8.83
C LEU A 114 -15.01 10.40 -7.83
N GLY A 115 -14.25 11.49 -7.89
CA GLY A 115 -14.26 12.53 -6.85
C GLY A 115 -15.39 13.56 -6.93
N SER A 116 -16.05 13.72 -8.08
CA SER A 116 -17.07 14.77 -8.27
C SER A 116 -18.05 14.50 -9.41
N ASN A 117 -18.98 15.44 -9.63
CA ASN A 117 -19.96 15.47 -10.73
C ASN A 117 -20.96 14.30 -10.75
N TRP A 118 -21.24 13.71 -9.59
CA TRP A 118 -22.21 12.64 -9.48
C TRP A 118 -23.62 13.17 -9.65
N ASP A 119 -24.40 12.51 -10.51
CA ASP A 119 -25.84 12.70 -10.64
C ASP A 119 -26.49 11.48 -10.01
N MET A 120 -26.77 11.57 -8.70
CA MET A 120 -27.31 10.50 -7.87
C MET A 120 -28.38 11.05 -6.93
N SER A 121 -29.29 10.20 -6.48
CA SER A 121 -30.39 10.53 -5.57
C SER A 121 -29.92 11.03 -4.20
N LYS A 122 -28.67 10.70 -3.83
CA LYS A 122 -28.00 11.09 -2.58
C LYS A 122 -26.59 11.60 -2.85
N PRO A 123 -26.03 12.44 -1.95
CA PRO A 123 -24.61 12.80 -1.99
C PRO A 123 -23.71 11.56 -2.06
N THR A 124 -22.72 11.59 -2.95
CA THR A 124 -21.72 10.53 -3.07
C THR A 124 -20.48 10.88 -2.26
N ARG A 125 -20.02 9.94 -1.43
CA ARG A 125 -18.77 10.04 -0.68
C ARG A 125 -17.71 9.13 -1.29
N LEU A 126 -16.69 9.75 -1.89
CA LEU A 126 -15.49 9.05 -2.29
C LEU A 126 -14.62 8.72 -1.07
N VAL A 127 -14.26 7.45 -0.91
CA VAL A 127 -13.24 7.01 0.06
C VAL A 127 -12.09 6.35 -0.71
N ILE A 128 -10.88 6.90 -0.60
CA ILE A 128 -9.67 6.25 -1.11
C ILE A 128 -9.00 5.44 0.01
N ARG A 129 -8.32 4.37 -0.35
CA ARG A 129 -7.65 3.41 0.55
C ARG A 129 -6.14 3.33 0.28
N PRO A 130 -5.39 4.45 0.32
CA PRO A 130 -3.96 4.43 0.06
C PRO A 130 -3.22 3.63 1.13
N GLY A 131 -2.21 2.88 0.70
CA GLY A 131 -1.40 2.01 1.55
C GLY A 131 -0.17 2.71 2.11
N CYS A 132 1.01 2.37 1.60
CA CYS A 132 2.33 2.69 2.16
C CYS A 132 2.73 4.18 2.17
N TYR A 133 1.79 5.14 2.17
CA TYR A 133 2.11 6.56 2.08
C TYR A 133 2.76 7.14 3.35
N VAL A 134 2.55 6.51 4.52
CA VAL A 134 3.08 7.00 5.81
C VAL A 134 4.58 6.77 5.94
N THR A 135 5.07 5.62 5.48
CA THR A 135 6.51 5.33 5.47
C THR A 135 7.15 5.63 4.14
N HIS A 136 6.39 5.51 3.04
CA HIS A 136 6.90 5.41 1.68
C HIS A 136 7.97 4.34 1.52
N ASP A 137 8.29 3.95 0.29
CA ASP A 137 9.40 3.05 0.06
C ASP A 137 10.64 3.79 -0.46
N SER A 138 11.75 3.06 -0.46
CA SER A 138 13.03 3.52 -0.99
C SER A 138 13.24 3.18 -2.48
N VAL A 139 12.30 2.46 -3.14
CA VAL A 139 12.53 1.89 -4.49
C VAL A 139 11.27 1.92 -5.38
N LEU A 140 10.23 1.13 -5.06
CA LEU A 140 9.09 0.90 -5.97
C LEU A 140 8.23 2.16 -6.22
N TYR A 141 7.80 2.87 -5.18
CA TYR A 141 6.99 4.09 -5.25
C TYR A 141 7.81 5.33 -5.58
N SER A 142 9.12 5.36 -5.28
CA SER A 142 9.98 6.47 -5.77
C SER A 142 10.02 6.54 -7.29
N ASP A 143 9.96 5.39 -7.98
CA ASP A 143 10.01 5.34 -9.44
C ASP A 143 8.63 5.32 -10.13
N SER A 144 7.61 4.76 -9.48
CA SER A 144 6.28 4.53 -10.09
C SER A 144 5.12 5.28 -9.43
N GLY A 145 5.38 5.99 -8.33
CA GLY A 145 4.38 6.73 -7.57
C GLY A 145 3.91 8.02 -8.25
N PRO A 146 2.70 8.49 -7.93
CA PRO A 146 2.11 9.69 -8.54
C PRO A 146 2.96 10.95 -8.31
N PHE A 147 3.64 11.03 -7.17
CA PHE A 147 4.50 12.16 -6.79
C PHE A 147 5.94 12.09 -7.35
N GLY A 148 6.30 11.02 -8.08
CA GLY A 148 7.60 10.90 -8.74
C GLY A 148 7.58 11.34 -10.21
N ARG A 149 6.46 11.10 -10.93
CA ARG A 149 6.38 11.33 -12.39
C ARG A 149 5.05 11.89 -12.93
N ARG A 150 3.90 11.72 -12.26
CA ARG A 150 2.58 12.10 -12.80
C ARG A 150 2.04 13.44 -12.31
N VAL A 151 2.35 13.82 -11.08
CA VAL A 151 1.92 15.10 -10.49
C VAL A 151 3.10 16.07 -10.54
N PRO A 152 2.93 17.31 -11.05
CA PRO A 152 3.98 18.32 -11.04
C PRO A 152 4.54 18.55 -9.62
N MET A 153 5.85 18.39 -9.48
CA MET A 153 6.59 18.44 -8.20
C MET A 153 6.62 19.82 -7.53
N ASP A 154 6.25 20.87 -8.26
CA ASP A 154 6.14 22.24 -7.78
C ASP A 154 4.89 22.51 -6.93
N ALA A 155 3.91 21.58 -6.92
CA ALA A 155 2.69 21.73 -6.15
C ALA A 155 2.76 21.15 -4.72
N TYR A 156 3.56 20.09 -4.48
CA TYR A 156 3.63 19.38 -3.20
C TYR A 156 5.01 18.71 -2.97
N PRO A 157 5.52 18.64 -1.73
CA PRO A 157 6.74 17.88 -1.43
C PRO A 157 6.55 16.38 -1.73
N SER A 158 7.57 15.73 -2.29
CA SER A 158 7.56 14.28 -2.51
C SER A 158 7.40 13.54 -1.19
N LEU A 159 6.74 12.39 -1.23
CA LEU A 159 6.81 11.43 -0.14
C LEU A 159 8.27 10.94 0.00
N CYS A 160 8.73 10.78 1.23
CA CYS A 160 10.10 10.33 1.53
C CYS A 160 10.07 9.00 2.29
N ALA A 161 11.06 8.15 2.03
CA ALA A 161 11.25 6.91 2.77
C ALA A 161 11.56 7.23 4.24
N ALA A 162 10.76 6.69 5.15
CA ALA A 162 10.82 6.95 6.59
C ALA A 162 11.02 5.66 7.42
N LEU A 163 11.25 4.51 6.77
CA LEU A 163 11.56 3.24 7.43
C LEU A 163 12.91 2.71 6.97
N HIS A 164 13.82 2.50 7.92
CA HIS A 164 15.10 1.83 7.68
C HIS A 164 15.26 0.64 8.62
N VAL A 165 15.90 -0.43 8.14
CA VAL A 165 16.43 -1.50 9.00
C VAL A 165 17.90 -1.22 9.24
N TRP A 166 18.29 -1.07 10.50
CA TRP A 166 19.66 -0.81 10.91
C TRP A 166 20.29 -2.07 11.50
N SER A 167 21.52 -2.39 11.10
CA SER A 167 22.28 -3.47 11.73
C SER A 167 23.78 -3.20 11.68
N PHE A 168 24.50 -3.90 12.55
CA PHE A 168 25.95 -3.89 12.54
C PHE A 168 26.50 -4.74 11.39
N VAL A 169 27.65 -4.32 10.86
CA VAL A 169 28.57 -5.19 10.12
C VAL A 169 29.14 -6.19 11.11
N VAL A 170 28.73 -7.44 11.01
CA VAL A 170 29.15 -8.52 11.90
C VAL A 170 30.37 -9.27 11.39
N SER A 171 30.67 -9.19 10.09
CA SER A 171 31.84 -9.82 9.49
C SER A 171 32.27 -9.12 8.20
N LYS A 172 33.57 -9.15 7.90
CA LYS A 172 34.18 -8.78 6.62
C LYS A 172 35.11 -9.91 6.18
N PRO A 173 34.56 -11.04 5.66
CA PRO A 173 35.36 -12.23 5.35
C PRO A 173 36.26 -12.04 4.13
N GLU A 174 35.89 -11.14 3.21
CA GLU A 174 36.63 -10.83 1.99
C GLU A 174 36.76 -9.30 1.85
N PRO A 175 37.72 -8.78 1.05
CA PRO A 175 37.91 -7.34 0.90
C PRO A 175 36.65 -6.59 0.40
N ASP A 176 35.88 -7.24 -0.47
CA ASP A 176 34.70 -6.72 -1.18
C ASP A 176 33.36 -7.26 -0.64
N ILE A 177 33.37 -8.06 0.44
CA ILE A 177 32.16 -8.62 1.04
C ILE A 177 32.08 -8.27 2.52
N VAL A 178 30.93 -7.73 2.92
CA VAL A 178 30.54 -7.59 4.34
C VAL A 178 29.21 -8.28 4.62
N ILE A 179 29.06 -8.71 5.87
CA ILE A 179 27.85 -9.37 6.37
C ILE A 179 27.19 -8.46 7.40
N LEU A 180 25.91 -8.16 7.21
CA LEU A 180 25.08 -7.43 8.17
C LEU A 180 24.28 -8.40 9.02
N GLY A 181 24.06 -8.07 10.30
CA GLY A 181 23.31 -8.90 11.25
C GLY A 181 21.79 -8.71 11.18
N PHE A 182 21.21 -8.64 9.99
CA PHE A 182 19.75 -8.71 9.78
C PHE A 182 19.48 -9.62 8.58
N GLY A 183 18.31 -10.26 8.53
CA GLY A 183 17.93 -11.13 7.42
C GLY A 183 16.44 -11.09 7.07
N LYS A 184 15.96 -12.19 6.49
CA LYS A 184 14.55 -12.40 6.11
C LYS A 184 13.56 -12.23 7.26
N ARG A 185 14.03 -12.41 8.50
CA ARG A 185 13.22 -12.23 9.71
C ARG A 185 13.06 -10.77 10.13
N ASP A 186 13.84 -9.86 9.56
CA ASP A 186 13.88 -8.45 9.96
C ASP A 186 13.44 -7.51 8.83
N ALA A 187 13.67 -7.91 7.57
CA ALA A 187 13.34 -7.10 6.39
C ALA A 187 12.53 -7.87 5.35
N SER A 188 11.65 -7.14 4.65
CA SER A 188 10.96 -7.63 3.46
C SER A 188 11.92 -7.88 2.29
N PHE A 189 11.58 -8.88 1.47
CA PHE A 189 12.37 -9.29 0.29
C PHE A 189 11.47 -9.81 -0.85
N ASP A 190 10.17 -9.54 -0.76
CA ASP A 190 9.14 -10.02 -1.67
C ASP A 190 9.06 -9.22 -2.98
N ILE A 191 9.64 -8.01 -3.00
CA ILE A 191 9.73 -7.16 -4.19
C ILE A 191 11.21 -6.94 -4.53
N ASP A 192 11.93 -6.16 -3.72
CA ASP A 192 13.36 -5.94 -3.84
C ASP A 192 14.11 -6.27 -2.54
N LEU A 193 15.43 -6.43 -2.64
CA LEU A 193 16.31 -6.53 -1.48
C LEU A 193 16.48 -5.15 -0.80
N PRO A 194 16.73 -5.12 0.52
CA PRO A 194 17.01 -3.87 1.24
C PRO A 194 18.21 -3.12 0.65
N THR A 195 18.10 -1.80 0.52
CA THR A 195 19.12 -0.97 -0.12
C THR A 195 19.94 -0.22 0.92
N PRO A 196 21.26 -0.40 1.02
CA PRO A 196 22.09 0.43 1.89
C PRO A 196 22.02 1.90 1.47
N ILE A 197 21.69 2.78 2.41
CA ILE A 197 21.55 4.23 2.15
C ILE A 197 22.37 5.09 3.10
N ILE A 198 22.83 4.52 4.22
CA ILE A 198 23.52 5.27 5.27
C ILE A 198 24.42 4.35 6.09
N ILE A 199 25.58 4.87 6.49
CA ILE A 199 26.49 4.20 7.43
C ILE A 199 26.75 5.15 8.60
N ARG A 200 26.84 4.56 9.79
CA ARG A 200 27.25 5.21 11.01
C ARG A 200 28.45 4.50 11.64
N ARG A 201 29.46 5.28 12.01
CA ARG A 201 30.62 4.88 12.81
C ARG A 201 30.81 5.91 13.91
N ASP A 202 30.59 5.54 15.17
CA ASP A 202 30.59 6.47 16.31
C ASP A 202 29.64 7.68 16.10
N GLN A 203 30.20 8.90 16.02
CA GLN A 203 29.50 10.16 15.74
C GLN A 203 29.46 10.50 14.25
N TRP A 204 30.15 9.73 13.41
CA TRP A 204 30.17 9.92 11.97
C TRP A 204 28.97 9.24 11.33
N VAL A 205 28.26 9.97 10.49
CA VAL A 205 27.13 9.49 9.69
C VAL A 205 27.34 9.95 8.25
N ARG A 206 27.25 9.02 7.29
CA ARG A 206 27.45 9.29 5.87
C ARG A 206 26.41 8.55 5.03
N GLY A 207 25.85 9.23 4.04
CA GLY A 207 24.99 8.60 3.03
C GLY A 207 25.78 7.68 2.09
N VAL A 208 25.13 6.62 1.63
CA VAL A 208 25.62 5.65 0.65
C VAL A 208 24.76 5.75 -0.59
N ASN A 209 25.39 5.78 -1.75
CA ASN A 209 24.75 5.86 -3.05
C ASN A 209 25.47 4.92 -4.04
N GLY A 210 25.17 3.63 -3.93
CA GLY A 210 25.67 2.60 -4.85
C GLY A 210 26.98 1.94 -4.43
N GLU A 211 27.71 2.46 -3.43
CA GLU A 211 28.97 1.85 -2.99
C GLU A 211 28.76 0.53 -2.22
N LEU A 212 27.54 0.27 -1.74
CA LEU A 212 27.15 -0.97 -1.07
C LEU A 212 25.89 -1.56 -1.71
N GLU A 213 25.92 -2.85 -2.00
CA GLU A 213 24.79 -3.56 -2.63
C GLU A 213 24.46 -4.84 -1.86
N VAL A 214 23.25 -4.93 -1.27
CA VAL A 214 22.75 -6.20 -0.74
C VAL A 214 22.39 -7.11 -1.90
N PHE A 215 23.03 -8.27 -2.00
CA PHE A 215 22.80 -9.23 -3.09
C PHE A 215 22.17 -10.55 -2.63
N ALA A 216 22.11 -10.82 -1.33
CA ALA A 216 21.45 -12.00 -0.77
C ALA A 216 21.01 -11.80 0.68
N LEU A 217 19.98 -12.56 1.09
CA LEU A 217 19.49 -12.64 2.47
C LEU A 217 19.33 -14.09 2.91
N ASP A 218 19.88 -14.39 4.09
CA ASP A 218 19.55 -15.57 4.89
C ASP A 218 18.53 -15.20 5.98
N ASP A 219 18.21 -16.15 6.87
CA ASP A 219 17.27 -15.93 7.98
C ASP A 219 17.64 -14.72 8.86
N GLN A 220 18.94 -14.52 9.11
CA GLN A 220 19.48 -13.55 10.08
C GLN A 220 20.65 -12.72 9.53
N HIS A 221 21.01 -12.88 8.25
CA HIS A 221 22.17 -12.21 7.66
C HIS A 221 21.89 -11.66 6.27
N ALA A 222 22.49 -10.51 5.98
CA ALA A 222 22.49 -9.90 4.66
C ALA A 222 23.91 -9.86 4.11
N TYR A 223 24.07 -10.26 2.86
CA TYR A 223 25.34 -10.26 2.16
C TYR A 223 25.44 -9.01 1.31
N VAL A 224 26.50 -8.24 1.51
CA VAL A 224 26.69 -6.93 0.89
C VAL A 224 27.99 -6.92 0.11
N ARG A 225 27.93 -6.57 -1.18
CA ARG A 225 29.11 -6.21 -1.97
C ARG A 225 29.53 -4.80 -1.62
N VAL A 226 30.84 -4.59 -1.60
CA VAL A 226 31.50 -3.32 -1.31
C VAL A 226 32.26 -2.88 -2.56
N GLU A 227 32.01 -1.66 -3.02
CA GLU A 227 32.77 -1.05 -4.11
C GLU A 227 34.26 -0.96 -3.77
N GLU A 228 35.12 -1.12 -4.78
CA GLU A 228 36.57 -1.02 -4.62
C GLU A 228 36.97 0.34 -4.03
N GLY A 229 37.77 0.31 -2.97
CA GLY A 229 38.22 1.52 -2.28
C GLY A 229 37.22 2.10 -1.26
N PHE A 230 36.02 1.53 -1.13
CA PHE A 230 35.07 1.96 -0.11
C PHE A 230 35.44 1.40 1.28
N GLU A 231 35.60 2.31 2.25
CA GLU A 231 36.01 1.95 3.62
C GLU A 231 34.81 1.57 4.49
N ILE A 232 34.71 0.27 4.80
CA ILE A 232 33.76 -0.30 5.76
C ILE A 232 34.44 -1.38 6.61
N ALA A 233 34.10 -1.43 7.89
CA ALA A 233 34.70 -2.27 8.91
C ALA A 233 33.65 -2.98 9.78
N VAL A 234 34.08 -4.08 10.41
CA VAL A 234 33.28 -4.76 11.44
C VAL A 234 32.97 -3.77 12.58
N GLY A 235 31.71 -3.73 13.01
CA GLY A 235 31.21 -2.79 14.01
C GLY A 235 30.61 -1.49 13.45
N ASP A 236 30.76 -1.21 12.15
CA ASP A 236 29.99 -0.15 11.50
C ASP A 236 28.50 -0.49 11.51
N ILE A 237 27.64 0.52 11.59
CA ILE A 237 26.18 0.34 11.51
C ILE A 237 25.72 0.78 10.13
N VAL A 238 25.00 -0.07 9.43
CA VAL A 238 24.41 0.24 8.12
C VAL A 238 22.90 0.34 8.27
N GLY A 239 22.34 1.46 7.81
CA GLY A 239 20.91 1.64 7.64
C GLY A 239 20.51 1.32 6.20
N CYS A 240 19.58 0.38 6.05
CA CYS A 240 19.04 -0.02 4.76
C CYS A 240 17.61 0.49 4.59
N GLY A 241 17.35 1.14 3.46
CA GLY A 241 16.02 1.44 2.96
C GLY A 241 15.27 0.19 2.54
N ILE A 242 13.94 0.26 2.53
CA ILE A 242 13.04 -0.88 2.33
C ILE A 242 12.11 -0.60 1.15
N SER A 243 12.07 -1.53 0.19
CA SER A 243 11.19 -1.42 -1.00
C SER A 243 9.73 -1.74 -0.70
N HIS A 244 9.44 -2.69 0.20
CA HIS A 244 8.06 -2.97 0.64
C HIS A 244 7.89 -2.81 2.17
N PRO A 245 7.73 -1.57 2.66
CA PRO A 245 7.66 -1.30 4.10
C PRO A 245 6.50 -2.01 4.81
N CYS A 246 5.35 -2.17 4.15
CA CYS A 246 4.17 -2.83 4.72
C CYS A 246 4.48 -4.26 5.20
N THR A 247 5.18 -5.05 4.38
CA THR A 247 5.55 -6.42 4.78
C THR A 247 6.69 -6.38 5.80
N THR A 248 7.56 -5.36 5.80
CA THR A 248 8.55 -5.24 6.89
C THR A 248 7.89 -5.03 8.25
N PHE A 249 6.77 -4.31 8.37
CA PHE A 249 6.12 -4.07 9.66
C PHE A 249 5.73 -5.36 10.41
N ASP A 250 5.31 -6.42 9.72
CA ASP A 250 4.86 -7.67 10.35
C ASP A 250 5.97 -8.44 11.09
N ARG A 251 7.21 -8.10 10.79
CA ARG A 251 8.42 -8.65 11.40
C ARG A 251 8.75 -7.98 12.73
N TRP A 252 8.22 -6.78 12.99
CA TRP A 252 8.59 -5.95 14.13
C TRP A 252 7.42 -5.72 15.06
N ARG A 253 7.48 -6.28 16.28
CA ARG A 253 6.48 -6.00 17.34
C ARG A 253 6.51 -4.57 17.85
N ALA A 254 7.66 -3.91 17.76
CA ALA A 254 7.88 -2.53 18.12
C ALA A 254 8.89 -1.90 17.16
N ILE A 255 8.59 -0.72 16.64
CA ILE A 255 9.44 0.03 15.71
C ILE A 255 9.86 1.33 16.42
N PRO A 256 11.16 1.57 16.66
CA PRO A 256 11.63 2.83 17.22
C PRO A 256 11.33 4.01 16.28
N LEU A 257 10.74 5.07 16.84
CA LEU A 257 10.63 6.37 16.20
C LEU A 257 11.83 7.21 16.61
N VAL A 258 12.52 7.80 15.65
CA VAL A 258 13.72 8.60 15.88
C VAL A 258 13.54 10.06 15.43
N ASN A 259 14.26 10.98 16.07
CA ASN A 259 14.41 12.36 15.58
C ASN A 259 15.59 12.48 14.59
N ASP A 260 15.86 13.69 14.10
CA ASP A 260 16.95 13.96 13.14
C ASP A 260 18.36 13.65 13.69
N ASN A 261 18.53 13.55 15.01
CA ASN A 261 19.78 13.17 15.67
C ASN A 261 19.89 11.65 15.90
N PHE A 262 18.93 10.87 15.41
CA PHE A 262 18.76 9.43 15.68
C PHE A 262 18.52 9.09 17.15
N ASP A 263 18.04 10.03 17.97
CA ASP A 263 17.57 9.72 19.32
C ASP A 263 16.21 9.03 19.22
N VAL A 264 16.01 7.95 19.99
CA VAL A 264 14.70 7.30 20.10
C VAL A 264 13.75 8.21 20.88
N VAL A 265 12.74 8.74 20.20
CA VAL A 265 11.71 9.61 20.77
C VAL A 265 10.38 8.91 20.99
N GLY A 266 10.24 7.68 20.51
CA GLY A 266 9.04 6.87 20.71
C GLY A 266 9.18 5.44 20.24
N LEU A 267 8.13 4.66 20.47
CA LEU A 267 8.00 3.28 19.99
C LEU A 267 6.60 3.09 19.40
N ILE A 268 6.55 2.61 18.16
CA ILE A 268 5.32 2.23 17.48
C ILE A 268 5.10 0.74 17.71
N ARG A 269 4.04 0.37 18.42
CA ARG A 269 3.65 -1.03 18.60
C ARG A 269 2.80 -1.49 17.43
N THR A 270 3.10 -2.68 16.91
CA THR A 270 2.32 -3.30 15.83
C THR A 270 1.42 -4.42 16.37
N PHE A 271 0.36 -4.74 15.64
CA PHE A 271 -0.61 -5.79 15.97
C PHE A 271 -0.85 -6.65 14.72
N PHE A 272 -0.08 -7.74 14.63
CA PHE A 272 -0.14 -8.75 13.56
C PHE A 272 -0.57 -10.10 14.13
#